data_AF-A0A6I3GTY9-F1
#
_entry.id   AF-A0A6I3GTY9-F1
#
_cell.length_a   1.000
_cell.length_b   1.000
_cell.length_c   1.000
_cell.angle_alpha   90.00
_cell.angle_beta   90.00
_cell.angle_gamma   90.00
#
_symmetry.space_group_name_H-M   'P 1'
#
loop_
_entity.id
_entity.type
_entity.pdbx_description
1 polymer ?
#
loop_
_entity_poly.entity_id
_entity_poly.type
_entity_poly.pdbx_seq_one_letter_code
_entity_poly.pdbx_strand_id
1 'polypeptide(L)'
;MSRTTLDELKKRRLGRMTTAERREFETTYAAAKLALSVGDQVRNAREAAGLSQRVLASRMGTSQAAIARLEAGGVGSTLTTLQRVASALELEVSVTLYPQALRSS
;
A
#
# COMPACT_ATOMS: atom_id res chain seq x y z
N MET A 1 0.22 31.25 -4.91
CA MET A 1 -0.12 30.27 -5.97
C MET A 1 -0.81 29.09 -5.32
N SER A 2 -2.04 28.75 -5.74
CA SER A 2 -2.77 27.61 -5.16
C SER A 2 -2.06 26.30 -5.52
N ARG A 3 -1.65 25.51 -4.51
CA ARG A 3 -1.14 24.15 -4.72
C ARG A 3 -2.32 23.29 -5.15
N THR A 4 -2.39 22.98 -6.45
CA THR A 4 -3.37 22.03 -6.97
C THR A 4 -3.21 20.70 -6.22
N THR A 5 -4.29 20.22 -5.60
CA THR A 5 -4.23 18.99 -4.81
C THR A 5 -4.13 17.77 -5.74
N LEU A 6 -3.60 16.66 -5.22
CA LEU A 6 -3.50 15.40 -5.98
C LEU A 6 -4.88 14.96 -6.50
N ASP A 7 -5.93 15.21 -5.71
CA ASP A 7 -7.32 14.95 -6.06
C ASP A 7 -7.82 15.83 -7.21
N GLU A 8 -7.48 17.12 -7.24
CA GLU A 8 -7.83 18.02 -8.34
C GLU A 8 -7.11 17.65 -9.64
N LEU A 9 -5.83 17.32 -9.56
CA LEU A 9 -5.05 16.83 -10.71
C LEU A 9 -5.66 15.54 -11.27
N LYS A 10 -6.09 14.64 -10.38
CA LYS A 10 -6.80 13.41 -10.72
C LYS A 10 -8.13 13.68 -11.41
N LYS A 11 -8.98 14.53 -10.83
CA LYS A 11 -10.28 14.89 -11.42
C LYS A 11 -10.13 15.46 -12.83
N ARG A 12 -9.15 16.36 -13.03
CA ARG A 12 -8.87 16.95 -14.34
C ARG A 12 -8.38 15.91 -15.36
N ARG A 13 -7.57 14.94 -14.94
CA ARG A 13 -7.11 13.84 -15.80
C ARG A 13 -8.26 12.89 -16.15
N LEU A 14 -9.04 12.47 -15.17
CA LEU A 14 -10.18 11.56 -15.33
C LEU A 14 -11.26 12.13 -16.26
N GLY A 15 -11.49 13.45 -16.22
CA GLY A 15 -12.45 14.12 -17.10
C GLY A 15 -12.09 14.08 -18.60
N ARG A 16 -10.82 13.79 -18.94
CA ARG A 16 -10.33 13.70 -20.33
C ARG A 16 -10.22 12.27 -20.85
N MET A 17 -10.46 11.27 -20.01
CA MET A 17 -10.26 9.85 -20.33
C MET A 17 -11.54 9.19 -20.86
N THR A 18 -11.41 8.26 -21.78
CA THR A 18 -12.51 7.37 -22.20
C THR A 18 -12.97 6.49 -21.03
N THR A 19 -14.13 5.85 -21.16
CA THR A 19 -14.64 4.92 -20.13
C THR A 19 -13.71 3.73 -19.89
N ALA A 20 -13.05 3.23 -20.94
CA ALA A 20 -12.09 2.14 -20.84
C ALA A 20 -10.83 2.58 -20.07
N GLU A 21 -10.25 3.71 -20.45
CA GLU A 21 -9.08 4.29 -19.77
C GLU A 21 -9.38 4.63 -18.30
N ARG A 22 -10.60 5.12 -18.00
CA ARG A 22 -11.04 5.37 -16.61
C ARG A 22 -11.07 4.08 -15.78
N ARG A 23 -11.62 2.98 -16.32
CA ARG A 23 -11.65 1.69 -15.62
C ARG A 23 -10.26 1.12 -15.36
N GLU A 24 -9.36 1.20 -16.33
CA GLU A 24 -7.97 0.76 -16.16
C GLU A 24 -7.23 1.61 -15.13
N PHE A 25 -7.42 2.93 -15.19
CA PHE A 25 -6.87 3.86 -14.21
C PHE A 25 -7.40 3.60 -12.81
N GLU A 26 -8.70 3.40 -12.64
CA GLU A 26 -9.31 3.08 -11.35
C GLU A 26 -8.76 1.77 -10.77
N THR A 27 -8.61 0.74 -11.60
CA THR A 27 -8.09 -0.56 -11.17
C THR A 27 -6.65 -0.44 -10.68
N THR A 28 -5.79 0.19 -11.49
CA THR A 28 -4.38 0.41 -11.16
C THR A 28 -4.24 1.30 -9.93
N TYR A 29 -5.06 2.35 -9.83
CA TYR A 29 -5.08 3.24 -8.69
C TYR A 29 -5.54 2.56 -7.41
N ALA A 30 -6.59 1.72 -7.48
CA ALA A 30 -7.09 0.98 -6.31
C ALA A 30 -6.02 0.01 -5.78
N ALA A 31 -5.35 -0.72 -6.67
CA ALA A 31 -4.23 -1.60 -6.31
C ALA A 31 -3.07 -0.83 -5.67
N ALA A 32 -2.65 0.29 -6.28
CA ALA A 32 -1.59 1.13 -5.73
C ALA A 32 -1.96 1.74 -4.37
N LYS A 33 -3.22 2.20 -4.21
CA LYS A 33 -3.73 2.74 -2.95
C LYS A 33 -3.71 1.69 -1.84
N LEU A 34 -4.12 0.46 -2.14
CA LEU A 34 -4.06 -0.66 -1.20
C LEU A 34 -2.61 -0.97 -0.81
N ALA A 35 -1.71 -1.08 -1.80
CA ALA A 35 -0.31 -1.39 -1.56
C ALA A 35 0.38 -0.35 -0.66
N LEU A 36 0.13 0.94 -0.91
CA LEU A 36 0.61 2.04 -0.05
C LEU A 36 0.05 1.93 1.38
N SER A 37 -1.26 1.72 1.51
CA SER A 37 -1.90 1.58 2.83
C SER A 37 -1.33 0.41 3.63
N VAL A 38 -1.03 -0.72 2.98
CA VAL A 38 -0.41 -1.88 3.62
C VAL A 38 1.04 -1.57 3.99
N GLY A 39 1.80 -0.92 3.10
CA GLY A 39 3.18 -0.51 3.35
C GLY A 39 3.31 0.41 4.56
N ASP A 40 2.40 1.37 4.70
CA ASP A 40 2.35 2.27 5.85
C ASP A 40 2.02 1.52 7.16
N GLN A 41 1.11 0.53 7.13
CA GLN A 41 0.85 -0.30 8.31
C GLN A 41 2.08 -1.11 8.74
N VAL A 42 2.83 -1.67 7.78
CA VAL A 42 4.09 -2.37 8.07
C VAL A 42 5.13 -1.42 8.68
N ARG A 43 5.27 -0.20 8.12
CA ARG A 43 6.17 0.83 8.66
C ARG A 43 5.80 1.17 10.10
N ASN A 44 4.52 1.44 10.35
CA ASN A 44 4.03 1.81 11.68
C ASN A 44 4.26 0.70 12.70
N ALA A 45 3.99 -0.56 12.34
CA ALA A 45 4.25 -1.71 13.20
C ALA A 45 5.75 -1.86 13.52
N ARG A 46 6.63 -1.69 12.52
CA ARG A 46 8.08 -1.70 12.72
C ARG A 46 8.53 -0.60 13.69
N GLU A 47 8.03 0.62 13.51
CA GLU A 47 8.39 1.77 14.33
C GLU A 47 7.87 1.64 15.76
N ALA A 48 6.66 1.11 15.94
CA ALA A 48 6.11 0.79 17.26
C ALA A 48 6.96 -0.26 18.01
N ALA A 49 7.56 -1.20 17.28
CA ALA A 49 8.52 -2.15 17.82
C ALA A 49 9.94 -1.58 18.03
N GLY A 50 10.17 -0.30 17.73
CA GLY A 50 11.46 0.37 17.89
C GLY A 50 12.55 -0.12 16.92
N LEU A 51 12.20 -0.79 15.83
CA LEU A 51 13.16 -1.42 14.93
C LEU A 51 13.50 -0.52 13.75
N SER A 52 14.76 -0.54 13.30
CA SER A 52 15.12 0.02 11.98
C SER A 52 14.73 -0.93 10.85
N GLN A 53 14.65 -0.43 9.62
CA GLN A 53 14.40 -1.27 8.44
C GLN A 53 15.46 -2.38 8.28
N ARG A 54 16.73 -2.12 8.65
CA ARG A 54 17.79 -3.13 8.62
C ARG A 54 17.54 -4.26 9.62
N VAL A 55 17.08 -3.91 10.83
CA VAL A 55 16.80 -4.91 11.87
C VAL A 55 15.61 -5.79 11.48
N LEU A 56 14.53 -5.20 10.98
CA LEU A 56 13.41 -5.98 10.45
C LEU A 56 13.84 -6.87 9.28
N ALA A 57 14.66 -6.35 8.37
CA ALA A 57 15.19 -7.13 7.25
C ALA A 57 15.98 -8.36 7.72
N SER A 58 16.85 -8.18 8.72
CA SER A 58 17.59 -9.29 9.33
C SER A 58 16.67 -10.34 9.96
N ARG A 59 15.65 -9.93 10.73
CA ARG A 59 14.66 -10.86 11.30
C ARG A 59 13.89 -11.63 10.23
N MET A 60 13.58 -10.97 9.13
CA MET A 60 12.88 -11.58 8.00
C MET A 60 13.78 -12.40 7.08
N GLY A 61 15.11 -12.38 7.24
CA GLY A 61 16.03 -13.00 6.29
C GLY A 61 15.95 -12.39 4.89
N THR A 62 15.88 -11.06 4.80
CA THR A 62 15.80 -10.30 3.54
C THR A 62 16.71 -9.06 3.57
N SER A 63 16.69 -8.24 2.51
CA SER A 63 17.48 -7.02 2.42
C SER A 63 16.71 -5.79 2.92
N GLN A 64 17.44 -4.78 3.42
CA GLN A 64 16.82 -3.50 3.80
C GLN A 64 16.11 -2.83 2.61
N ALA A 65 16.63 -2.97 1.39
CA ALA A 65 15.96 -2.47 0.18
C ALA A 65 14.64 -3.19 -0.11
N ALA A 66 14.51 -4.47 0.25
CA ALA A 66 13.23 -5.17 0.17
C ALA A 66 12.20 -4.62 1.17
N ILE A 67 12.63 -4.35 2.41
CA ILE A 67 11.76 -3.71 3.43
C ILE A 67 11.37 -2.29 3.00
N ALA A 68 12.32 -1.49 2.50
CA ALA A 68 12.02 -0.14 2.03
C ALA A 68 11.01 -0.14 0.87
N ARG A 69 11.12 -1.09 -0.08
CA ARG A 69 10.13 -1.26 -1.16
C ARG A 69 8.78 -1.70 -0.63
N LEU A 70 8.73 -2.64 0.31
CA LEU A 70 7.49 -3.08 0.96
C LEU A 70 6.77 -1.91 1.64
N GLU A 71 7.48 -1.14 2.46
CA GLU A 71 6.93 0.04 3.14
C GLU A 71 6.53 1.17 2.19
N ALA A 72 7.09 1.22 0.99
CA ALA A 72 6.73 2.19 -0.05
C ALA A 72 5.54 1.72 -0.93
N GLY A 73 4.88 0.61 -0.58
CA GLY A 73 3.80 0.04 -1.40
C GLY A 73 4.27 -0.57 -2.72
N GLY A 74 5.55 -0.98 -2.77
CA GLY A 74 6.13 -1.66 -3.92
C GLY A 74 5.56 -3.06 -4.14
N VAL A 75 5.72 -3.57 -5.36
CA VAL A 75 5.29 -4.90 -5.77
C VAL A 75 5.99 -5.96 -4.88
N GLY A 76 5.26 -6.59 -3.96
CA GLY A 76 5.84 -7.56 -3.01
C GLY A 76 5.02 -7.88 -1.75
N SER A 77 3.95 -7.14 -1.48
CA SER A 77 3.07 -7.31 -0.30
C SER A 77 2.09 -8.50 -0.42
N THR A 78 2.60 -9.70 -0.71
CA THR A 78 1.77 -10.91 -0.66
C THR A 78 1.32 -11.21 0.78
N LEU A 79 0.22 -11.94 0.95
CA LEU A 79 -0.20 -12.40 2.28
C LEU A 79 0.92 -13.18 3.00
N THR A 80 1.71 -13.96 2.25
CA THR A 80 2.87 -14.68 2.78
C THR A 80 3.98 -13.75 3.28
N THR A 81 4.26 -12.66 2.57
CA THR A 81 5.21 -11.63 3.04
C THR A 81 4.68 -10.94 4.29
N LEU A 82 3.40 -10.58 4.33
CA LEU A 82 2.78 -9.95 5.50
C LEU A 82 2.80 -10.88 6.71
N GLN A 83 2.56 -12.18 6.53
CA GLN A 83 2.69 -13.16 7.60
C GLN A 83 4.12 -13.21 8.16
N ARG A 84 5.14 -13.16 7.30
CA ARG A 84 6.55 -13.12 7.74
C ARG A 84 6.91 -11.85 8.49
N VAL A 85 6.39 -10.70 8.05
CA VAL A 85 6.53 -9.42 8.79
C VAL A 85 5.91 -9.56 10.17
N ALA A 86 4.67 -10.05 10.24
CA ALA A 86 3.92 -10.18 11.48
C ALA A 86 4.65 -11.11 12.45
N SER A 87 5.11 -12.29 11.99
CA SER A 87 5.93 -13.19 12.81
C SER A 87 7.24 -12.56 13.30
N ALA A 88 7.92 -11.74 12.49
CA ALA A 88 9.14 -11.04 12.89
C ALA A 88 8.91 -9.92 13.94
N LEU A 89 7.66 -9.48 14.07
CA LEU A 89 7.22 -8.42 14.99
C LEU A 89 6.31 -8.95 16.11
N GLU A 90 6.09 -10.26 16.21
CA GLU A 90 5.17 -10.90 17.17
C GLU A 90 3.73 -10.38 17.07
N LEU A 91 3.26 -10.20 15.83
CA LEU A 91 1.92 -9.73 15.49
C LEU A 91 1.13 -10.80 14.71
N GLU A 92 -0.18 -10.56 14.56
CA GLU A 92 -1.08 -11.35 13.73
C GLU A 92 -1.59 -10.51 12.53
N VAL A 93 -1.79 -11.17 11.37
CA VAL A 93 -2.40 -10.54 10.20
C VAL A 93 -3.90 -10.83 10.17
N SER A 94 -4.72 -9.79 10.10
CA SER A 94 -6.17 -9.91 9.88
C SER A 94 -6.58 -9.19 8.60
N VAL A 95 -7.47 -9.82 7.82
CA VAL A 95 -8.01 -9.26 6.57
C VAL A 95 -9.52 -9.21 6.67
N THR A 96 -10.09 -8.01 6.53
CA THR A 96 -11.55 -7.80 6.51
C THR A 96 -11.94 -7.21 5.16
N LEU A 97 -12.98 -7.79 4.54
CA LEU A 97 -13.54 -7.29 3.28
C LEU A 97 -14.79 -6.46 3.57
N TYR A 98 -14.92 -5.34 2.88
CA TYR A 98 -16.08 -4.47 2.95
C TYR A 98 -16.78 -4.44 1.61
N PRO A 99 -18.13 -4.29 1.58
CA PRO A 99 -18.84 -4.02 0.34
C PRO A 99 -18.21 -2.82 -0.35
N GLN A 100 -17.87 -2.98 -1.64
CA GLN A 100 -17.50 -1.83 -2.44
C GLN A 100 -18.74 -0.93 -2.51
N ALA A 101 -18.63 0.33 -2.05
CA ALA A 101 -19.73 1.28 -2.12
C ALA A 101 -20.36 1.19 -3.52
N LEU A 102 -21.64 0.83 -3.58
CA LEU A 102 -22.38 0.64 -4.83
C LEU A 102 -22.11 1.86 -5.70
N ARG A 103 -21.50 1.61 -6.88
CA ARG A 103 -21.29 2.64 -7.89
C ARG A 103 -22.67 3.18 -8.25
N SER A 104 -23.06 4.31 -7.69
CA SER A 104 -24.23 5.04 -8.16
C SER A 104 -23.97 5.37 -9.63
N SER A 105 -24.75 4.73 -10.50
CA SER A 105 -24.73 4.87 -11.95
C SER A 105 -24.97 6.29 -12.40
#